data_AF-A0A7C2TXM4-F1
#
_entry.id   AF-A0A7C2TXM4-F1
#
_cell.length_a   1.000
_cell.length_b   1.000
_cell.length_c   1.000
_cell.angle_alpha   90.00
_cell.angle_beta   90.00
_cell.angle_gamma   90.00
#
_symmetry.space_group_name_H-M   'P 1'
#
loop_
_entity.id
_entity.type
_entity.pdbx_description
1 polymer ?
#
loop_
_entity_poly.entity_id
_entity_poly.type
_entity_poly.pdbx_seq_one_letter_code
_entity_poly.pdbx_strand_id
1 'polypeptide(L)'
;MSDPKFLYERNVMKKVIFDSSALIPASKYAVDGKLICEHLAESVEIHIPAAVRNETVVQPEKFAGEAALQKLIAQEKIIVATIRPADLAMELLARYKLGLGEQEAILLYLQNEDKFDGIILDDYVAAIVCRRLQIGALLLLDLIVQLAREHLLPRDLAVAMIAQIAPRYHSGFIEHSLHMLGEPKIAVEPPPIFIKEDFERYLAGKFPSAQQADWRERFATAYRDYSAGLISLGWMGQHLRLSIQEIDRLFDEIKLPASTSSSELAELWEPQRASTRWLKLAKTDYSEIYHEDTKTRRAPDLSIPDENI
;
A
#
# COMPACT_ATOMS: atom_id res chain seq x y z
N MET A 1 -29.66 -16.62 44.84
CA MET A 1 -28.29 -17.07 44.54
C MET A 1 -28.32 -17.64 43.14
N SER A 2 -27.93 -16.82 42.15
CA SER A 2 -27.90 -17.17 40.74
C SER A 2 -26.68 -18.04 40.48
N ASP A 3 -26.88 -19.21 39.88
CA ASP A 3 -25.87 -20.24 39.63
C ASP A 3 -24.80 -19.71 38.64
N PRO A 4 -23.48 -19.70 38.97
CA PRO A 4 -22.42 -19.20 38.08
C PRO A 4 -22.12 -20.08 36.85
N LYS A 5 -22.97 -21.07 36.54
CA LYS A 5 -22.69 -22.14 35.57
C LYS A 5 -23.07 -21.84 34.11
N PHE A 6 -23.50 -20.64 33.77
CA PHE A 6 -24.04 -20.31 32.45
C PHE A 6 -23.22 -19.28 31.65
N LEU A 7 -21.89 -19.39 31.63
CA LEU A 7 -21.05 -18.63 30.67
C LEU A 7 -19.87 -19.46 30.16
N TYR A 8 -20.09 -20.75 29.86
CA TYR A 8 -19.34 -21.36 28.75
C TYR A 8 -20.04 -20.92 27.47
N GLU A 9 -19.87 -19.64 27.14
CA GLU A 9 -20.24 -19.10 25.85
C GLU A 9 -19.61 -20.00 24.79
N ARG A 10 -20.44 -20.53 23.90
CA ARG A 10 -19.96 -21.30 22.76
C ARG A 10 -18.87 -20.47 22.10
N ASN A 11 -17.67 -21.02 21.98
CA ASN A 11 -16.67 -20.59 21.02
C ASN A 11 -17.30 -20.77 19.62
N VAL A 12 -18.16 -19.83 19.23
CA VAL A 12 -18.68 -19.76 17.89
C VAL A 12 -17.52 -19.21 17.07
N MET A 13 -16.91 -20.10 16.31
CA MET A 13 -15.89 -19.74 15.33
C MET A 13 -16.46 -18.64 14.43
N LYS A 14 -15.74 -17.51 14.33
CA LYS A 14 -16.18 -16.41 13.47
C LYS A 14 -16.26 -16.86 12.02
N LYS A 15 -17.30 -16.42 11.32
CA LYS A 15 -17.51 -16.63 9.88
C LYS A 15 -17.28 -15.32 9.17
N VAL A 16 -16.23 -15.26 8.37
CA VAL A 16 -15.81 -14.02 7.70
C VAL A 16 -15.68 -14.22 6.21
N ILE A 17 -16.02 -13.19 5.44
CA ILE A 17 -15.83 -13.18 3.98
C ILE A 17 -14.52 -12.49 3.68
N PHE A 18 -13.65 -13.11 2.89
CA PHE A 18 -12.42 -12.48 2.41
C PHE A 18 -12.59 -12.00 0.96
N ASP A 19 -12.13 -10.79 0.69
CA ASP A 19 -11.84 -10.34 -0.66
C ASP A 19 -10.41 -10.73 -1.10
N SER A 20 -10.05 -10.43 -2.35
CA SER A 20 -8.70 -10.68 -2.86
C SER A 20 -7.66 -9.78 -2.20
N SER A 21 -8.00 -8.52 -1.88
CA SER A 21 -7.04 -7.54 -1.37
C SER A 21 -6.45 -7.93 -0.01
N ALA A 22 -7.23 -8.59 0.84
CA ALA A 22 -6.81 -9.15 2.12
C ALA A 22 -6.35 -10.62 2.02
N LEU A 23 -6.94 -11.44 1.15
CA LEU A 23 -6.57 -12.87 1.04
C LEU A 23 -5.18 -13.07 0.44
N ILE A 24 -4.80 -12.23 -0.54
CA ILE A 24 -3.48 -12.27 -1.19
C ILE A 24 -2.34 -12.10 -0.18
N PRO A 25 -2.28 -11.02 0.64
CA PRO A 25 -1.23 -10.90 1.64
C PRO A 25 -1.28 -12.03 2.67
N ALA A 26 -2.46 -12.42 3.15
CA ALA A 26 -2.59 -13.56 4.08
C ALA A 26 -2.03 -14.87 3.50
N SER A 27 -2.10 -15.05 2.18
CA SER A 27 -1.63 -16.25 1.50
C SER A 27 -0.22 -16.13 0.93
N LYS A 28 0.44 -14.98 1.12
CA LYS A 28 1.81 -14.71 0.65
C LYS A 28 2.83 -14.78 1.78
N TYR A 29 2.49 -14.22 2.93
CA TYR A 29 3.40 -14.10 4.06
C TYR A 29 3.26 -15.29 5.00
N ALA A 30 4.37 -15.70 5.61
CA ALA A 30 4.45 -16.86 6.49
C ALA A 30 5.04 -16.50 7.84
N VAL A 31 4.55 -17.15 8.89
CA VAL A 31 5.11 -17.15 10.24
C VAL A 31 5.36 -18.60 10.64
N ASP A 32 6.57 -18.90 11.11
CA ASP A 32 7.00 -20.24 11.51
C ASP A 32 6.77 -21.33 10.44
N GLY A 33 7.04 -20.97 9.19
CA GLY A 33 6.93 -21.87 8.04
C GLY A 33 5.49 -22.15 7.58
N LYS A 34 4.50 -21.47 8.14
CA LYS A 34 3.08 -21.61 7.81
C LYS A 34 2.50 -20.27 7.37
N LEU A 35 1.70 -20.25 6.30
CA LEU A 35 1.11 -19.03 5.77
C LEU A 35 0.10 -18.44 6.75
N ILE A 36 -0.07 -17.12 6.71
CA ILE A 36 -1.01 -16.44 7.60
C ILE A 36 -2.43 -16.95 7.39
N CYS A 37 -2.87 -17.19 6.14
CA CYS A 37 -4.19 -17.75 5.86
C CYS A 37 -4.39 -19.16 6.45
N GLU A 38 -3.34 -19.98 6.52
CA GLU A 38 -3.40 -21.30 7.16
C GLU A 38 -3.55 -21.20 8.68
N HIS A 39 -2.95 -20.19 9.31
CA HIS A 39 -3.16 -19.92 10.74
C HIS A 39 -4.55 -19.35 11.01
N LEU A 40 -5.02 -18.42 10.19
CA LEU A 40 -6.37 -17.86 10.31
C LEU A 40 -7.43 -18.94 10.18
N ALA A 41 -7.30 -19.87 9.21
CA ALA A 41 -8.25 -20.96 9.00
C ALA A 41 -8.36 -21.98 10.17
N GLU A 42 -7.50 -21.89 11.19
CA GLU A 42 -7.65 -22.66 12.43
C GLU A 42 -8.59 -21.99 13.44
N SER A 43 -8.77 -20.68 13.31
CA SER A 43 -9.48 -19.83 14.29
C SER A 43 -10.75 -19.20 13.72
N VAL A 44 -10.85 -19.13 12.39
CA VAL A 44 -11.98 -18.55 11.66
C VAL A 44 -12.43 -19.44 10.50
N GLU A 45 -13.73 -19.43 10.22
CA GLU A 45 -14.33 -20.03 9.04
C GLU A 45 -14.28 -19.01 7.90
N ILE A 46 -13.38 -19.22 6.95
CA ILE A 46 -13.11 -18.30 5.86
C ILE A 46 -14.02 -18.63 4.67
N HIS A 47 -14.79 -17.66 4.20
CA HIS A 47 -15.57 -17.74 2.97
C HIS A 47 -15.01 -16.80 1.92
N ILE A 48 -15.01 -17.23 0.66
CA ILE A 48 -14.62 -16.39 -0.48
C ILE A 48 -15.63 -16.54 -1.62
N PRO A 49 -15.95 -15.49 -2.38
CA PRO A 49 -16.75 -15.63 -3.58
C PRO A 49 -15.94 -16.27 -4.73
N ALA A 50 -16.63 -16.71 -5.78
CA ALA A 50 -16.01 -17.38 -6.91
C ALA A 50 -15.01 -16.48 -7.68
N ALA A 51 -15.29 -15.18 -7.80
CA ALA A 51 -14.38 -14.21 -8.41
C ALA A 51 -13.05 -14.11 -7.63
N VAL A 52 -13.10 -14.04 -6.30
CA VAL A 52 -11.89 -14.00 -5.45
C VAL A 52 -11.07 -15.27 -5.61
N ARG A 53 -11.71 -16.45 -5.66
CA ARG A 53 -11.01 -17.70 -5.99
C ARG A 53 -10.33 -17.60 -7.35
N ASN A 54 -11.02 -17.10 -8.38
CA ASN A 54 -10.44 -17.03 -9.72
C ASN A 54 -9.27 -16.04 -9.79
N GLU A 55 -9.34 -14.90 -9.09
CA GLU A 55 -8.26 -13.91 -9.03
C GLU A 55 -7.02 -14.45 -8.29
N THR A 56 -7.23 -15.19 -7.20
CA THR A 56 -6.14 -15.66 -6.32
C THR A 56 -5.55 -17.01 -6.73
N VAL A 57 -6.32 -17.84 -7.44
CA VAL A 57 -5.93 -19.21 -7.80
C VAL A 57 -5.71 -19.38 -9.30
N VAL A 58 -6.52 -18.77 -10.17
CA VAL A 58 -6.48 -19.08 -11.61
C VAL A 58 -5.42 -18.26 -12.37
N GLN A 59 -4.69 -17.36 -11.70
CA GLN A 59 -3.56 -16.63 -12.27
C GLN A 59 -2.20 -17.01 -11.59
N PRO A 60 -1.70 -18.25 -11.76
CA PRO A 60 -0.50 -18.78 -11.11
C PRO A 60 0.74 -17.91 -11.19
N GLU A 61 0.95 -17.32 -12.37
CA GLU A 61 2.19 -16.60 -12.70
C GLU A 61 2.37 -15.32 -11.88
N LYS A 62 1.33 -14.88 -11.16
CA LYS A 62 1.34 -13.67 -10.34
C LYS A 62 1.41 -13.95 -8.84
N PHE A 63 1.21 -15.18 -8.38
CA PHE A 63 0.95 -15.43 -6.96
C PHE A 63 1.59 -16.73 -6.41
N ALA A 64 2.67 -16.56 -5.63
CA ALA A 64 3.41 -17.68 -5.02
C ALA A 64 2.59 -18.52 -4.01
N GLY A 65 1.45 -18.01 -3.52
CA GLY A 65 0.61 -18.69 -2.53
C GLY A 65 -0.52 -19.56 -3.11
N GLU A 66 -0.62 -19.69 -4.43
CA GLU A 66 -1.72 -20.40 -5.09
C GLU A 66 -1.87 -21.84 -4.58
N ALA A 67 -0.77 -22.60 -4.54
CA ALA A 67 -0.81 -24.02 -4.17
C ALA A 67 -1.36 -24.24 -2.75
N ALA A 68 -1.05 -23.32 -1.83
CA ALA A 68 -1.57 -23.38 -0.47
C ALA A 68 -3.06 -23.03 -0.41
N LEU A 69 -3.50 -22.02 -1.16
CA LEU A 69 -4.93 -21.69 -1.27
C LEU A 69 -5.74 -22.85 -1.88
N GLN A 70 -5.26 -23.46 -2.97
CA GLN A 70 -5.89 -24.64 -3.56
C GLN A 70 -6.02 -25.78 -2.54
N LYS A 71 -4.96 -26.03 -1.77
CA LYS A 71 -4.96 -27.05 -0.72
C LYS A 71 -5.99 -26.72 0.37
N LEU A 72 -6.05 -25.48 0.85
CA LEU A 72 -7.02 -25.06 1.88
C LEU A 72 -8.47 -25.17 1.37
N ILE A 73 -8.72 -24.81 0.12
CA ILE A 73 -10.05 -24.95 -0.51
C ILE A 73 -10.41 -26.43 -0.66
N ALA A 74 -9.49 -27.27 -1.13
CA ALA A 74 -9.72 -28.72 -1.28
C ALA A 74 -9.96 -29.42 0.07
N GLN A 75 -9.43 -28.85 1.16
CA GLN A 75 -9.64 -29.32 2.54
C GLN A 75 -10.87 -28.69 3.21
N GLU A 76 -11.67 -27.90 2.48
CA GLU A 76 -12.83 -27.16 3.00
C GLU A 76 -12.49 -26.22 4.18
N LYS A 77 -11.22 -25.80 4.28
CA LYS A 77 -10.75 -24.79 5.24
C LYS A 77 -11.02 -23.37 4.77
N ILE A 78 -11.12 -23.19 3.45
CA ILE A 78 -11.65 -21.99 2.81
C ILE A 78 -12.84 -22.42 1.96
N ILE A 79 -14.00 -21.84 2.24
CA ILE A 79 -15.27 -22.19 1.59
C ILE A 79 -15.49 -21.23 0.42
N VAL A 80 -15.60 -21.78 -0.79
CA VAL A 80 -15.99 -21.00 -1.97
C VAL A 80 -17.52 -20.89 -1.97
N ALA A 81 -18.03 -19.73 -1.64
CA ALA A 81 -19.46 -19.48 -1.53
C ALA A 81 -20.06 -19.01 -2.86
N THR A 82 -21.26 -19.50 -3.15
CA THR A 82 -22.02 -19.09 -4.34
C THR A 82 -22.86 -17.87 -4.02
N ILE A 83 -22.73 -16.85 -4.86
CA ILE A 83 -23.63 -15.69 -4.87
C ILE A 83 -24.77 -15.89 -5.86
N ARG A 84 -25.94 -15.31 -5.58
CA ARG A 84 -27.01 -15.18 -6.57
C ARG A 84 -26.84 -13.82 -7.26
N PRO A 85 -26.39 -13.73 -8.51
CA PRO A 85 -26.27 -12.43 -9.15
C PRO A 85 -27.65 -11.77 -9.19
N ALA A 86 -27.74 -10.58 -8.60
CA ALA A 86 -28.90 -9.72 -8.69
C ALA A 86 -28.48 -8.53 -9.55
N ASP A 87 -28.98 -8.48 -10.79
CA ASP A 87 -28.49 -7.57 -11.83
C ASP A 87 -28.41 -6.11 -11.33
N LEU A 88 -29.44 -5.64 -10.62
CA LEU A 88 -29.47 -4.28 -10.08
C LEU A 88 -28.42 -4.03 -8.98
N ALA A 89 -28.20 -4.99 -8.07
CA ALA A 89 -27.23 -4.82 -6.99
C ALA A 89 -25.80 -4.81 -7.55
N MET A 90 -25.51 -5.72 -8.48
CA MET A 90 -24.24 -5.75 -9.20
C MET A 90 -24.02 -4.47 -10.02
N GLU A 91 -25.05 -3.98 -10.72
CA GLU A 91 -24.96 -2.72 -11.47
C GLU A 91 -24.64 -1.53 -10.56
N LEU A 92 -25.29 -1.44 -9.40
CA LEU A 92 -25.03 -0.38 -8.43
C LEU A 92 -23.62 -0.47 -7.84
N LEU A 93 -23.14 -1.67 -7.51
CA LEU A 93 -21.77 -1.87 -7.02
C LEU A 93 -20.72 -1.54 -8.09
N ALA A 94 -20.99 -1.88 -9.36
CA ALA A 94 -20.10 -1.56 -10.48
C ALA A 94 -19.91 -0.04 -10.68
N ARG A 95 -20.90 0.80 -10.31
CA ARG A 95 -20.78 2.26 -10.37
C ARG A 95 -19.72 2.83 -9.43
N TYR A 96 -19.31 2.08 -8.41
CA TYR A 96 -18.19 2.44 -7.52
C TYR A 96 -16.82 2.10 -8.10
N LYS A 97 -16.75 1.51 -9.31
CA LYS A 97 -15.50 1.03 -9.94
C LYS A 97 -14.76 -0.02 -9.10
N LEU A 98 -15.51 -0.83 -8.36
CA LEU A 98 -14.97 -1.99 -7.66
C LEU A 98 -14.59 -3.08 -8.67
N GLY A 99 -13.57 -3.89 -8.36
CA GLY A 99 -13.29 -5.11 -9.11
C GLY A 99 -14.36 -6.18 -8.84
N LEU A 100 -14.33 -7.27 -9.61
CA LEU A 100 -15.35 -8.30 -9.50
C LEU A 100 -15.25 -9.01 -8.15
N GLY A 101 -14.04 -9.30 -7.66
CA GLY A 101 -13.82 -9.88 -6.33
C GLY A 101 -14.47 -9.08 -5.20
N GLU A 102 -14.30 -7.74 -5.17
CA GLU A 102 -14.91 -6.91 -4.13
C GLU A 102 -16.44 -6.83 -4.27
N GLN A 103 -16.94 -6.71 -5.50
CA GLN A 103 -18.39 -6.70 -5.77
C GLN A 103 -19.06 -7.98 -5.26
N GLU A 104 -18.49 -9.15 -5.58
CA GLU A 104 -19.05 -10.43 -5.16
C GLU A 104 -18.93 -10.64 -3.64
N ALA A 105 -17.84 -10.18 -3.00
CA ALA A 105 -17.68 -10.27 -1.54
C ALA A 105 -18.75 -9.46 -0.80
N ILE A 106 -19.00 -8.22 -1.25
CA ILE A 106 -20.05 -7.36 -0.70
C ILE A 106 -21.44 -7.99 -0.93
N LEU A 107 -21.70 -8.48 -2.14
CA LEU A 107 -22.98 -9.09 -2.46
C LEU A 107 -23.22 -10.39 -1.66
N LEU A 108 -22.17 -11.18 -1.42
CA LEU A 108 -22.24 -12.38 -0.59
C LEU A 108 -22.68 -12.07 0.83
N TYR A 109 -22.11 -11.01 1.43
CA TYR A 109 -22.51 -10.53 2.75
C TYR A 109 -23.97 -10.09 2.77
N LEU A 110 -24.38 -9.22 1.84
CA LEU A 110 -25.75 -8.71 1.78
C LEU A 110 -26.82 -9.82 1.63
N GLN A 111 -26.47 -10.93 0.99
CA GLN A 111 -27.38 -12.08 0.81
C GLN A 111 -27.47 -13.00 2.02
N ASN A 112 -26.58 -12.84 3.00
CA ASN A 112 -26.38 -13.75 4.11
C ASN A 112 -25.93 -13.00 5.38
N GLU A 113 -26.44 -11.78 5.60
CA GLU A 113 -26.00 -10.90 6.70
C GLU A 113 -26.13 -11.57 8.07
N ASP A 114 -27.10 -12.46 8.24
CA ASP A 114 -27.32 -13.24 9.47
C ASP A 114 -26.27 -14.34 9.72
N LYS A 115 -25.42 -14.64 8.74
CA LYS A 115 -24.46 -15.76 8.79
C LYS A 115 -23.00 -15.33 8.92
N PHE A 116 -22.69 -14.07 8.65
CA PHE A 116 -21.32 -13.58 8.58
C PHE A 116 -21.08 -12.47 9.60
N ASP A 117 -19.97 -12.56 10.31
CA ASP A 117 -19.55 -11.55 11.28
C ASP A 117 -18.98 -10.30 10.60
N GLY A 118 -18.55 -10.41 9.33
CA GLY A 118 -18.03 -9.30 8.56
C GLY A 118 -17.33 -9.69 7.28
N ILE A 119 -16.82 -8.68 6.58
CA ILE A 119 -15.97 -8.78 5.40
C ILE A 119 -14.56 -8.31 5.76
N ILE A 120 -13.54 -9.05 5.33
CA ILE A 120 -12.13 -8.72 5.46
C ILE A 120 -11.65 -8.21 4.11
N LEU A 121 -11.26 -6.94 4.07
CA LEU A 121 -10.81 -6.25 2.87
C LEU A 121 -9.83 -5.14 3.24
N ASP A 122 -8.86 -4.88 2.37
CA ASP A 122 -7.88 -3.80 2.52
C ASP A 122 -8.01 -2.71 1.43
N ASP A 123 -8.95 -2.86 0.49
CA ASP A 123 -9.24 -1.84 -0.52
C ASP A 123 -10.05 -0.66 0.07
N TYR A 124 -9.53 0.56 -0.15
CA TYR A 124 -10.11 1.78 0.41
C TYR A 124 -11.50 2.10 -0.15
N VAL A 125 -11.72 1.88 -1.44
CA VAL A 125 -13.00 2.18 -2.09
C VAL A 125 -14.05 1.18 -1.62
N ALA A 126 -13.72 -0.11 -1.56
CA ALA A 126 -14.57 -1.16 -1.02
C ALA A 126 -14.92 -0.89 0.45
N ALA A 127 -13.96 -0.46 1.28
CA ALA A 127 -14.21 -0.08 2.68
C ALA A 127 -15.24 1.07 2.81
N ILE A 128 -15.15 2.10 1.96
CA ILE A 128 -16.14 3.19 1.93
C ILE A 128 -17.53 2.64 1.55
N VAL A 129 -17.60 1.76 0.56
CA VAL A 129 -18.86 1.16 0.11
C VAL A 129 -19.48 0.33 1.23
N CYS A 130 -18.72 -0.55 1.88
CA CYS A 130 -19.17 -1.30 3.05
C CYS A 130 -19.71 -0.38 4.14
N ARG A 131 -19.00 0.71 4.46
CA ARG A 131 -19.46 1.68 5.45
C ARG A 131 -20.79 2.34 5.07
N ARG A 132 -20.98 2.68 3.79
CA ARG A 132 -22.25 3.26 3.29
C ARG A 132 -23.41 2.28 3.37
N LEU A 133 -23.12 0.99 3.20
CA LEU A 133 -24.07 -0.11 3.30
C LEU A 133 -24.22 -0.64 4.74
N GLN A 134 -23.55 -0.02 5.72
CA GLN A 134 -23.54 -0.46 7.13
C GLN A 134 -23.05 -1.91 7.33
N ILE A 135 -22.19 -2.38 6.42
CA ILE A 135 -21.54 -3.69 6.50
C ILE A 135 -20.35 -3.61 7.46
N GLY A 136 -20.23 -4.59 8.35
CA GLY A 136 -19.03 -4.77 9.18
C GLY A 136 -17.84 -5.16 8.30
N ALA A 137 -16.99 -4.19 7.96
CA ALA A 137 -15.74 -4.42 7.24
C ALA A 137 -14.54 -4.21 8.18
N LEU A 138 -13.55 -5.09 8.06
CA LEU A 138 -12.30 -5.06 8.82
C LEU A 138 -11.12 -5.13 7.86
N LEU A 139 -10.02 -4.44 8.20
CA LEU A 139 -8.74 -4.70 7.57
C LEU A 139 -8.21 -6.08 8.01
N LEU A 140 -7.29 -6.68 7.24
CA LEU A 140 -6.63 -7.92 7.66
C LEU A 140 -5.92 -7.74 9.02
N LEU A 141 -5.30 -6.58 9.24
CA LEU A 141 -4.66 -6.23 10.51
C LEU A 141 -5.65 -6.21 11.68
N ASP A 142 -6.85 -5.66 11.46
CA ASP A 142 -7.88 -5.57 12.49
C ASP A 142 -8.42 -6.95 12.87
N LEU A 143 -8.56 -7.86 11.90
CA LEU A 143 -8.90 -9.25 12.18
C LEU A 143 -7.84 -9.92 13.06
N ILE A 144 -6.56 -9.81 12.72
CA ILE A 144 -5.47 -10.42 13.50
C ILE A 144 -5.49 -9.89 14.94
N VAL A 145 -5.65 -8.57 15.11
CA VAL A 145 -5.75 -7.94 16.44
C VAL A 145 -6.98 -8.43 17.21
N GLN A 146 -8.12 -8.53 16.53
CA GLN A 146 -9.36 -9.01 17.14
C GLN A 146 -9.23 -10.45 17.62
N LEU A 147 -8.70 -11.36 16.79
CA LEU A 147 -8.50 -12.76 17.17
C LEU A 147 -7.56 -12.91 18.36
N ALA A 148 -6.51 -12.08 18.44
CA ALA A 148 -5.59 -12.08 19.58
C ALA A 148 -6.27 -11.61 20.87
N ARG A 149 -7.08 -10.56 20.80
CA ARG A 149 -7.83 -10.01 21.95
C ARG A 149 -8.90 -10.97 22.45
N GLU A 150 -9.50 -11.74 21.56
CA GLU A 150 -10.48 -12.77 21.87
C GLU A 150 -9.83 -14.11 22.27
N HIS A 151 -8.49 -14.16 22.40
CA HIS A 151 -7.72 -15.36 22.74
C HIS A 151 -7.91 -16.53 21.75
N LEU A 152 -8.35 -16.23 20.53
CA LEU A 152 -8.44 -17.19 19.42
C LEU A 152 -7.09 -17.33 18.68
N LEU A 153 -6.22 -16.33 18.80
CA LEU A 153 -4.87 -16.36 18.25
C LEU A 153 -3.86 -16.01 19.37
N PRO A 154 -2.76 -16.75 19.57
CA PRO A 154 -1.71 -16.35 20.50
C PRO A 154 -1.18 -14.96 20.17
N ARG A 155 -1.03 -14.10 21.19
CA ARG A 155 -0.58 -12.71 21.00
C ARG A 155 0.76 -12.64 20.26
N ASP A 156 1.74 -13.44 20.65
CA ASP A 156 3.08 -13.43 20.04
C ASP A 156 3.02 -13.81 18.56
N LEU A 157 2.14 -14.75 18.21
CA LEU A 157 1.88 -15.13 16.83
C LEU A 157 1.22 -13.97 16.06
N ALA A 158 0.24 -13.28 16.66
CA ALA A 158 -0.39 -12.11 16.04
C ALA A 158 0.61 -10.97 15.77
N VAL A 159 1.52 -10.69 16.71
CA VAL A 159 2.61 -9.72 16.54
C VAL A 159 3.52 -10.13 15.38
N ALA A 160 3.93 -11.42 15.33
CA ALA A 160 4.76 -11.94 14.26
C ALA A 160 4.07 -11.85 12.89
N MET A 161 2.75 -12.13 12.81
CA MET A 161 1.97 -11.96 11.59
C MET A 161 1.97 -10.51 11.10
N ILE A 162 1.67 -9.56 11.99
CA ILE A 162 1.65 -8.13 11.66
C ILE A 162 3.03 -7.68 11.16
N ALA A 163 4.11 -8.12 11.80
CA ALA A 163 5.47 -7.82 11.37
C ALA A 163 5.79 -8.37 9.97
N GLN A 164 5.35 -9.60 9.65
CA GLN A 164 5.58 -10.20 8.34
C GLN A 164 4.81 -9.49 7.22
N ILE A 165 3.58 -9.04 7.48
CA ILE A 165 2.78 -8.32 6.48
C ILE A 165 3.06 -6.82 6.41
N ALA A 166 3.88 -6.29 7.31
CA ALA A 166 4.21 -4.87 7.40
C ALA A 166 4.58 -4.21 6.06
N PRO A 167 5.37 -4.83 5.15
CA PRO A 167 5.70 -4.23 3.86
C PRO A 167 4.49 -3.90 2.97
N ARG A 168 3.30 -4.45 3.27
CA ARG A 168 2.07 -4.22 2.50
C ARG A 168 1.25 -3.01 2.98
N TYR A 169 1.51 -2.50 4.19
CA TYR A 169 0.70 -1.47 4.83
C TYR A 169 1.53 -0.22 5.17
N HIS A 170 0.86 0.92 5.27
CA HIS A 170 1.48 2.14 5.79
C HIS A 170 1.89 1.93 7.25
N SER A 171 3.06 2.47 7.65
CA SER A 171 3.65 2.22 8.98
C SER A 171 2.71 2.55 10.14
N GLY A 172 1.93 3.64 10.01
CA GLY A 172 0.92 4.01 10.99
C GLY A 172 -0.13 2.93 11.29
N PHE A 173 -0.54 2.11 10.32
CA PHE A 173 -1.44 0.99 10.58
C PHE A 173 -0.72 -0.10 11.38
N ILE A 174 0.52 -0.44 11.01
CA ILE A 174 1.33 -1.44 11.69
C ILE A 174 1.60 -1.05 13.14
N GLU A 175 2.05 0.18 13.38
CA GLU A 175 2.31 0.72 14.70
C GLU A 175 1.05 0.71 15.57
N HIS A 176 -0.09 1.12 15.00
CA HIS A 176 -1.35 1.12 15.71
C HIS A 176 -1.82 -0.29 16.07
N SER A 177 -1.75 -1.24 15.14
CA SER A 177 -2.13 -2.64 15.39
C SER A 177 -1.24 -3.29 16.46
N LEU A 178 0.07 -3.04 16.44
CA LEU A 178 1.00 -3.54 17.45
C LEU A 178 0.75 -2.89 18.82
N HIS A 179 0.47 -1.58 18.85
CA HIS A 179 0.05 -0.91 20.06
C HIS A 179 -1.26 -1.50 20.63
N MET A 180 -2.21 -1.84 19.77
CA MET A 180 -3.48 -2.48 20.15
C MET A 180 -3.30 -3.88 20.75
N LEU A 181 -2.19 -4.57 20.44
CA LEU A 181 -1.78 -5.83 21.07
C LEU A 181 -1.02 -5.62 22.38
N GLY A 182 -0.70 -4.38 22.75
CA GLY A 182 0.03 -4.05 23.97
C GLY A 182 1.55 -4.16 23.81
N GLU A 183 2.07 -4.16 22.58
CA GLU A 183 3.51 -4.01 22.37
C GLU A 183 3.94 -2.61 22.81
N PRO A 184 5.06 -2.48 23.57
CA PRO A 184 5.61 -1.17 23.85
C PRO A 184 5.86 -0.47 22.50
N LYS A 185 5.67 0.86 22.46
CA LYS A 185 5.96 1.67 21.26
C LYS A 185 7.22 1.11 20.61
N ILE A 186 7.08 0.49 19.44
CA ILE A 186 8.24 0.19 18.62
C ILE A 186 8.90 1.55 18.45
N ALA A 187 10.13 1.66 18.93
CA ALA A 187 10.96 2.82 18.67
C ALA A 187 11.25 2.78 17.17
N VAL A 188 10.28 3.23 16.38
CA VAL A 188 10.54 3.78 15.06
C VAL A 188 11.56 4.87 15.37
N GLU A 189 12.76 4.75 14.79
CA GLU A 189 13.73 5.83 14.89
C GLU A 189 12.96 7.12 14.62
N PRO A 190 13.05 8.12 15.52
CA PRO A 190 12.38 9.38 15.27
C PRO A 190 12.74 9.79 13.84
N PRO A 191 11.78 10.27 13.05
CA PRO A 191 12.09 10.77 11.72
C PRO A 191 13.35 11.63 11.84
N PRO A 192 14.33 11.48 10.92
CA PRO A 192 15.64 12.11 11.05
C PRO A 192 15.49 13.54 11.58
N ILE A 193 16.28 13.93 12.58
CA ILE A 193 16.15 15.17 13.38
C ILE A 193 15.71 16.41 12.56
N PHE A 194 16.11 16.46 11.28
CA PHE A 194 15.65 17.39 10.26
C PHE A 194 14.12 17.58 10.16
N ILE A 195 13.27 16.57 10.35
CA ILE A 195 11.79 16.72 10.26
C ILE A 195 11.25 17.56 11.42
N LYS A 196 11.80 17.40 12.63
CA LYS A 196 11.37 18.20 13.79
C LYS A 196 11.87 19.63 13.67
N GLU A 197 13.12 19.82 13.25
CA GLU A 197 13.70 21.15 13.04
C GLU A 197 12.99 21.92 11.92
N ASP A 198 12.61 21.25 10.83
CA ASP A 198 11.89 21.88 9.72
C ASP A 198 10.42 22.16 10.05
N PHE A 199 9.78 21.33 10.87
CA PHE A 199 8.44 21.60 11.40
C PHE A 199 8.44 22.76 12.42
N GLU A 200 9.47 22.87 13.26
CA GLU A 200 9.66 24.01 14.16
C GLU A 200 10.00 25.30 13.39
N ARG A 201 10.77 25.22 12.28
CA ARG A 201 10.99 26.35 11.36
C ARG A 201 9.72 26.78 10.64
N TYR A 202 8.86 25.82 10.26
CA TYR A 202 7.53 26.05 9.69
C TYR A 202 6.61 26.79 10.68
N LEU A 203 6.51 26.32 11.92
CA LEU A 203 5.71 26.99 12.97
C LEU A 203 6.28 28.36 13.36
N ALA A 204 7.60 28.53 13.31
CA ALA A 204 8.26 29.80 13.61
C ALA A 204 8.23 30.83 12.46
N GLY A 205 7.68 30.48 11.28
CA GLY A 205 7.66 31.35 10.11
C GLY A 205 9.06 31.71 9.57
N LYS A 206 10.08 30.92 9.92
CA LYS A 206 11.49 31.14 9.57
C LYS A 206 11.93 30.31 8.36
N PHE A 207 11.11 30.26 7.31
CA PHE A 207 11.58 29.74 6.02
C PHE A 207 12.18 30.88 5.19
N PRO A 208 13.29 30.64 4.45
CA PRO A 208 13.92 31.68 3.65
C PRO A 208 12.92 32.30 2.68
N SER A 209 12.75 33.62 2.75
CA SER A 209 11.95 34.35 1.78
C SER A 209 12.68 34.37 0.43
N ALA A 210 12.10 33.64 -0.53
CA ALA A 210 12.10 33.90 -1.97
C ALA A 210 13.37 34.46 -2.63
N GLN A 211 14.05 33.62 -3.41
CA GLN A 211 14.57 33.99 -4.74
C GLN A 211 14.88 32.75 -5.59
N GLN A 212 14.14 32.61 -6.70
CA GLN A 212 14.45 31.81 -7.89
C GLN A 212 15.01 30.38 -7.72
N ALA A 213 14.30 29.51 -7.00
CA ALA A 213 14.41 28.07 -7.25
C ALA A 213 13.41 27.67 -8.33
N ASP A 214 13.87 26.90 -9.32
CA ASP A 214 13.08 26.40 -10.46
C ASP A 214 11.78 25.75 -9.94
N TRP A 215 10.64 26.13 -10.49
CA TRP A 215 9.33 25.59 -10.07
C TRP A 215 9.30 24.06 -10.15
N ARG A 216 10.16 23.46 -10.98
CA ARG A 216 10.40 22.01 -11.05
C ARG A 216 10.98 21.42 -9.78
N GLU A 217 11.89 22.11 -9.11
CA GLU A 217 12.46 21.66 -7.83
C GLU A 217 11.43 21.75 -6.70
N ARG A 218 10.61 22.81 -6.70
CA ARG A 218 9.48 22.95 -5.79
C ARG A 218 8.41 21.89 -6.04
N PHE A 219 8.11 21.61 -7.31
CA PHE A 219 7.19 20.55 -7.71
C PHE A 219 7.73 19.18 -7.33
N ALA A 220 9.00 18.88 -7.60
CA ALA A 220 9.63 17.60 -7.24
C ALA A 220 9.64 17.37 -5.72
N THR A 221 9.94 18.42 -4.95
CA THR A 221 9.90 18.38 -3.48
C THR A 221 8.48 18.13 -2.98
N ALA A 222 7.50 18.92 -3.45
CA ALA A 222 6.11 18.74 -3.06
C ALA A 222 5.54 17.39 -3.55
N TYR A 223 5.98 16.88 -4.69
CA TYR A 223 5.57 15.57 -5.18
C TYR A 223 6.15 14.45 -4.33
N ARG A 224 7.43 14.52 -3.97
CA ARG A 224 8.08 13.57 -3.05
C ARG A 224 7.37 13.54 -1.70
N ASP A 225 7.06 14.71 -1.16
CA ASP A 225 6.41 14.79 0.15
C ASP A 225 4.96 14.32 0.08
N TYR A 226 4.25 14.56 -1.04
CA TYR A 226 2.92 14.01 -1.31
C TYR A 226 2.94 12.48 -1.46
N SER A 227 3.89 11.93 -2.23
CA SER A 227 4.01 10.48 -2.45
C SER A 227 4.44 9.72 -1.20
N ALA A 228 5.19 10.38 -0.31
CA ALA A 228 5.50 9.89 1.03
C ALA A 228 4.35 10.07 2.05
N GLY A 229 3.21 10.65 1.65
CA GLY A 229 2.05 10.86 2.51
C GLY A 229 2.20 11.99 3.54
N LEU A 230 3.22 12.84 3.40
CA LEU A 230 3.54 13.93 4.33
C LEU A 230 2.65 15.17 4.12
N ILE A 231 2.12 15.35 2.91
CA ILE A 231 1.22 16.45 2.55
C ILE A 231 0.07 15.96 1.67
N SER A 232 -1.06 16.68 1.68
CA SER A 232 -2.21 16.38 0.82
C SER A 232 -2.08 17.04 -0.55
N LEU A 233 -2.84 16.53 -1.55
CA LEU A 233 -2.89 17.13 -2.89
C LEU A 233 -3.38 18.59 -2.87
N GLY A 234 -4.32 18.91 -1.97
CA GLY A 234 -4.79 20.28 -1.76
C GLY A 234 -3.71 21.21 -1.21
N TRP A 235 -2.87 20.71 -0.29
CA TRP A 235 -1.72 21.46 0.22
C TRP A 235 -0.68 21.67 -0.88
N MET A 236 -0.40 20.64 -1.69
CA MET A 236 0.50 20.73 -2.84
C MET A 236 0.03 21.81 -3.83
N GLY A 237 -1.27 21.87 -4.14
CA GLY A 237 -1.85 22.92 -4.99
C GLY A 237 -1.65 24.32 -4.41
N GLN A 238 -1.96 24.50 -3.13
CA GLN A 238 -1.77 25.78 -2.46
C GLN A 238 -0.29 26.20 -2.42
N HIS A 239 0.62 25.26 -2.14
CA HIS A 239 2.06 25.52 -2.04
C HIS A 239 2.68 25.88 -3.40
N LEU A 240 2.28 25.16 -4.44
CA LEU A 240 2.75 25.39 -5.81
C LEU A 240 2.01 26.55 -6.51
N ARG A 241 0.93 27.07 -5.90
CA ARG A 241 0.00 28.03 -6.50
C ARG A 241 -0.61 27.52 -7.80
N LEU A 242 -0.99 26.25 -7.80
CA LEU A 242 -1.63 25.54 -8.90
C LEU A 242 -2.99 25.02 -8.42
N SER A 243 -3.97 25.04 -9.31
CA SER A 243 -5.22 24.31 -9.11
C SER A 243 -4.95 22.80 -9.13
N ILE A 244 -5.86 22.02 -8.53
CA ILE A 244 -5.77 20.56 -8.56
C ILE A 244 -5.77 20.05 -10.02
N GLN A 245 -6.56 20.65 -10.91
CA GLN A 245 -6.57 20.27 -12.33
C GLN A 245 -5.24 20.56 -13.05
N GLU A 246 -4.51 21.61 -12.65
CA GLU A 246 -3.17 21.89 -13.19
C GLU A 246 -2.14 20.90 -12.66
N ILE A 247 -2.25 20.46 -11.40
CA ILE A 247 -1.40 19.39 -10.86
C ILE A 247 -1.66 18.06 -11.58
N ASP A 248 -2.93 17.70 -11.77
CA ASP A 248 -3.30 16.48 -12.49
C ASP A 248 -2.74 16.51 -13.93
N ARG A 249 -2.85 17.65 -14.62
CA ARG A 249 -2.25 17.83 -15.95
C ARG A 249 -0.73 17.70 -15.94
N LEU A 250 -0.06 18.21 -14.90
CA LEU A 250 1.39 18.03 -14.77
C LEU A 250 1.78 16.57 -14.53
N PHE A 251 0.98 15.80 -13.79
CA PHE A 251 1.19 14.35 -13.67
C PHE A 251 1.02 13.63 -15.00
N ASP A 252 0.06 14.06 -15.84
CA ASP A 252 -0.14 13.50 -17.18
C ASP A 252 0.99 13.90 -18.17
N GLU A 253 1.55 15.10 -18.03
CA GLU A 253 2.62 15.63 -18.89
C GLU A 253 4.01 15.07 -18.56
N ILE A 254 4.27 14.75 -17.28
CA ILE A 254 5.46 13.99 -16.88
C ILE A 254 5.24 12.55 -17.35
N LYS A 255 5.56 12.29 -18.63
CA LYS A 255 5.61 10.95 -19.22
C LYS A 255 6.69 10.12 -18.54
N LEU A 256 6.41 9.65 -17.33
CA LEU A 256 7.13 8.54 -16.76
C LEU A 256 6.87 7.33 -17.67
N PRO A 257 7.90 6.51 -17.98
CA PRO A 257 7.67 5.28 -18.72
C PRO A 257 6.52 4.53 -18.05
N ALA A 258 5.53 4.08 -18.82
CA ALA A 258 4.29 3.48 -18.31
C ALA A 258 4.50 2.25 -17.40
N SER A 259 5.74 1.74 -17.33
CA SER A 259 6.18 0.66 -16.46
C SER A 259 6.77 1.11 -15.12
N THR A 260 6.86 2.42 -14.82
CA THR A 260 7.59 2.91 -13.64
C THR A 260 6.65 3.02 -12.45
N SER A 261 6.76 2.08 -11.52
CA SER A 261 6.04 2.07 -10.25
C SER A 261 6.50 3.20 -9.33
N SER A 262 5.64 3.63 -8.40
CA SER A 262 5.96 4.65 -7.38
C SER A 262 7.20 4.28 -6.53
N SER A 263 7.48 2.99 -6.36
CA SER A 263 8.70 2.47 -5.73
C SER A 263 9.95 2.64 -6.60
N GLU A 264 9.85 2.48 -7.92
CA GLU A 264 10.97 2.69 -8.85
C GLU A 264 11.33 4.18 -8.98
N LEU A 265 10.35 5.09 -8.83
CA LEU A 265 10.59 6.53 -8.77
C LEU A 265 11.34 6.95 -7.51
N ALA A 266 11.05 6.31 -6.37
CA ALA A 266 11.78 6.53 -5.12
C ALA A 266 13.23 6.02 -5.22
N GLU A 267 13.48 4.91 -5.93
CA GLU A 267 14.83 4.37 -6.18
C GLU A 267 15.67 5.23 -7.14
N LEU A 268 15.06 5.87 -8.15
CA LEU A 268 15.76 6.71 -9.13
C LEU A 268 16.33 8.01 -8.54
N TRP A 269 15.76 8.51 -7.44
CA TRP A 269 16.11 9.81 -6.86
C TRP A 269 16.72 9.75 -5.44
N GLU A 270 16.90 8.55 -4.88
CA GLU A 270 17.69 8.32 -3.65
C GLU A 270 19.01 7.59 -3.98
N PRO A 271 20.17 8.29 -4.04
CA PRO A 271 21.46 7.69 -4.40
C PRO A 271 21.89 6.52 -3.50
N GLN A 272 21.33 6.41 -2.30
CA GLN A 272 21.67 5.38 -1.30
C GLN A 272 20.83 4.10 -1.44
N ARG A 273 19.73 4.12 -2.21
CA ARG A 273 18.84 2.96 -2.44
C ARG A 273 18.96 2.35 -3.83
N ALA A 274 19.80 2.91 -4.69
CA ALA A 274 20.03 2.36 -6.03
C ALA A 274 20.54 0.91 -5.95
N SER A 275 19.74 -0.03 -6.43
CA SER A 275 20.13 -1.44 -6.49
C SER A 275 21.35 -1.66 -7.42
N THR A 276 22.13 -2.71 -7.15
CA THR A 276 23.33 -3.07 -7.93
C THR A 276 23.06 -3.32 -9.42
N ARG A 277 21.80 -3.54 -9.81
CA ARG A 277 21.33 -3.62 -11.21
C ARG A 277 21.54 -2.30 -11.96
N TRP A 278 21.25 -1.15 -11.32
CA TRP A 278 21.40 0.17 -11.92
C TRP A 278 22.84 0.70 -11.85
N LEU A 279 23.57 0.37 -10.78
CA LEU A 279 25.01 0.68 -10.68
C LEU A 279 25.86 -0.04 -11.75
N LYS A 280 25.41 -1.22 -12.24
CA LYS A 280 26.04 -1.90 -13.39
C LYS A 280 25.74 -1.18 -14.72
N LEU A 281 24.51 -0.75 -14.94
CA LEU A 281 24.13 0.02 -16.14
C LEU A 281 24.87 1.36 -16.21
N ALA A 282 24.95 2.10 -15.11
CA ALA A 282 25.72 3.35 -15.03
C ALA A 282 27.23 3.17 -15.28
N LYS A 283 27.83 2.04 -14.85
CA LYS A 283 29.25 1.76 -15.12
C LYS A 283 29.55 1.37 -16.57
N THR A 284 28.54 0.93 -17.32
CA THR A 284 28.72 0.55 -18.74
C THR A 284 28.62 1.79 -19.64
N ASP A 285 27.91 2.84 -19.22
CA ASP A 285 27.70 4.07 -19.99
C ASP A 285 28.75 5.17 -19.73
N TYR A 286 29.38 5.19 -18.54
CA TYR A 286 30.33 6.25 -18.19
C TYR A 286 31.72 6.10 -18.83
N SER A 287 32.08 4.93 -19.37
CA SER A 287 33.38 4.73 -20.03
C SER A 287 33.43 5.19 -21.49
N GLU A 288 32.29 5.42 -22.15
CA GLU A 288 32.25 5.84 -23.56
C GLU A 288 32.14 7.36 -23.76
N ILE A 289 31.93 8.14 -22.70
CA ILE A 289 31.62 9.58 -22.82
C ILE A 289 32.84 10.49 -22.52
N TYR A 290 33.97 9.95 -22.05
CA TYR A 290 35.14 10.76 -21.65
C TYR A 290 36.48 10.34 -22.27
N HIS A 291 36.51 10.02 -23.57
CA HIS A 291 37.80 9.92 -24.26
C HIS A 291 37.98 10.61 -25.61
N GLU A 292 36.99 11.32 -26.15
CA GLU A 292 37.21 12.18 -27.32
C GLU A 292 36.46 13.49 -27.13
N ASP A 293 37.15 14.57 -26.76
CA ASP A 293 37.37 15.69 -27.68
C ASP A 293 38.15 16.85 -26.99
N THR A 294 39.48 16.73 -26.90
CA THR A 294 40.38 17.86 -26.61
C THR A 294 41.12 18.34 -27.85
N LYS A 295 40.54 18.20 -29.05
CA LYS A 295 41.15 18.73 -30.28
C LYS A 295 40.12 19.38 -31.18
N THR A 296 39.78 20.64 -30.92
CA THR A 296 39.87 21.77 -31.88
C THR A 296 39.12 23.00 -31.36
N ARG A 297 39.86 23.99 -30.85
CA ARG A 297 39.45 25.40 -30.91
C ARG A 297 40.64 26.21 -31.44
N ARG A 298 40.53 26.65 -32.71
CA ARG A 298 41.39 27.69 -33.27
C ARG A 298 40.99 29.03 -32.65
N ALA A 299 41.99 29.78 -32.19
CA ALA A 299 41.83 31.14 -31.72
C ALA A 299 41.41 32.08 -32.86
N PRO A 300 40.62 33.14 -32.59
CA PRO A 300 40.40 34.21 -33.56
C PRO A 300 41.66 35.06 -33.70
N ASP A 301 42.03 35.30 -34.96
CA ASP A 301 43.14 36.14 -35.40
C ASP A 301 42.82 37.62 -35.13
N LEU A 302 43.71 38.29 -34.38
CA LEU A 302 43.65 39.72 -34.09
C LEU A 302 44.94 40.35 -34.66
N SER A 303 44.93 40.66 -35.95
CA SER A 303 45.93 41.53 -36.56
C SER A 303 45.39 42.96 -36.65
N ILE A 304 46.06 43.87 -35.94
CA ILE A 304 45.91 45.33 -36.02
C ILE A 304 46.69 45.81 -37.26
N PRO A 305 46.15 46.74 -38.08
CA PRO A 305 46.90 47.33 -39.18
C PRO A 305 47.78 48.48 -38.69
N ASP A 306 49.07 48.45 -39.04
CA ASP A 306 49.98 49.60 -38.94
C ASP A 306 49.75 50.53 -40.15
N GLU A 307 49.41 51.78 -39.88
CA GLU A 307 49.53 52.90 -40.82
C GLU A 307 50.96 53.48 -40.76
N ASN A 308 51.56 53.73 -41.93
CA ASN A 308 52.65 54.68 -42.10
C ASN A 308 52.32 55.57 -43.31
N ILE A 309 51.83 56.79 -43.02
CA ILE A 309 52.41 58.07 -43.49
C ILE A 309 52.43 59.00 -42.27
#